data_AF-A0A6G2W120-F1
#
_entry.id   AF-A0A6G2W120-F1
#
_cell.length_a   1.000
_cell.length_b   1.000
_cell.length_c   1.000
_cell.angle_alpha   90.00
_cell.angle_beta   90.00
_cell.angle_gamma   90.00
#
_symmetry.space_group_name_H-M   'P 1'
#
loop_
_entity.id
_entity.type
_entity.pdbx_description
1 polymer ?
#
loop_
_entity_poly.entity_id
_entity_poly.type
_entity_poly.pdbx_seq_one_letter_code
_entity_poly.pdbx_strand_id
1 'polypeptide(L)'
;MIRRAGFYREIGGQATAADDAPSLRDAVQDSGPWDEDRIVAYLESGLEIFSTMGAERDVLTGEEWIVGSGSLMTDGTWLWPVDLTHYVRRHHAALPQEFLDHIRTSNYTVPVVPDEQARRIFQEEFPDNAPAATPPGAAGFFTWYVPKLDTARAHQLLTHLETAGLSAVHPLTDALFGFRETPVGNREPVMGESAALAAALADDRYSKVEFTCWQGYDQSLTGIVRRTDETTQSITLRLTDIPLPDREEAVAALVRTLDQDAAVCRGFVIDRVGVSASQDWDRILVGSGGHFTVWPDTVGILRDRVGSHPELADSEPTAYGPLDVFHRV
;
A
#
# COMPACT_ATOMS: atom_id res chain seq x y z
N MET A 1 19.89 9.64 -12.04
CA MET A 1 19.85 10.54 -10.89
C MET A 1 19.02 11.74 -11.25
N ILE A 2 17.81 11.76 -10.71
CA ILE A 2 16.86 12.85 -10.90
C ILE A 2 17.30 14.12 -10.16
N ARG A 3 16.93 15.28 -10.69
CA ARG A 3 17.20 16.60 -10.06
C ARG A 3 16.07 16.94 -9.10
N ARG A 4 16.35 17.72 -8.05
CA ARG A 4 15.38 18.02 -6.99
C ARG A 4 15.13 19.52 -6.86
N ALA A 5 13.86 19.90 -6.70
CA ALA A 5 13.44 21.25 -6.38
C ALA A 5 12.38 21.24 -5.28
N GLY A 6 12.39 22.24 -4.39
CA GLY A 6 11.36 22.40 -3.36
C GLY A 6 11.47 21.52 -2.12
N PHE A 7 12.58 20.81 -1.94
CA PHE A 7 12.86 20.03 -0.72
C PHE A 7 13.55 20.93 0.31
N TYR A 8 12.75 21.62 1.11
CA TYR A 8 13.23 22.48 2.18
C TYR A 8 13.23 21.77 3.53
N ARG A 9 14.06 22.21 4.47
CA ARG A 9 14.15 21.58 5.80
C ARG A 9 12.81 21.55 6.55
N GLU A 10 11.98 22.56 6.35
CA GLU A 10 10.67 22.68 6.98
C GLU A 10 9.59 21.83 6.31
N ILE A 11 9.87 21.25 5.15
CA ILE A 11 8.97 20.39 4.39
C ILE A 11 9.57 18.97 4.44
N GLY A 12 9.09 18.13 5.36
CA GLY A 12 9.53 16.74 5.39
C GLY A 12 9.20 15.95 6.66
N GLY A 13 8.34 14.95 6.50
CA GLY A 13 8.37 13.72 7.28
C GLY A 13 9.72 12.99 7.13
N GLN A 14 10.04 12.10 8.08
CA GLN A 14 11.37 11.62 8.47
C GLN A 14 12.37 11.04 7.42
N ALA A 15 12.13 11.14 6.10
CA ALA A 15 12.96 10.45 5.10
C ALA A 15 13.87 11.33 4.22
N THR A 16 13.72 12.66 4.16
CA THR A 16 14.42 13.45 3.08
C THR A 16 15.07 14.77 3.47
N ALA A 17 14.97 15.26 4.70
CA ALA A 17 15.74 16.44 5.11
C ALA A 17 17.16 16.03 5.48
N ALA A 18 18.08 16.03 4.50
CA ALA A 18 19.50 16.07 4.81
C ALA A 18 19.80 17.31 5.68
N ASP A 19 20.75 17.23 6.61
CA ASP A 19 21.08 18.32 7.55
C ASP A 19 21.42 19.66 6.84
N ASP A 20 21.76 19.62 5.55
CA ASP A 20 22.11 20.73 4.67
C ASP A 20 20.98 21.24 3.75
N ALA A 21 19.74 20.76 3.89
CA ALA A 21 18.62 21.24 3.08
C ALA A 21 18.38 22.76 3.23
N PRO A 22 18.02 23.48 2.16
CA PRO A 22 17.72 24.92 2.22
C PRO A 22 16.51 25.19 3.12
N SER A 23 16.47 26.37 3.76
CA SER A 23 15.28 26.79 4.50
C SER A 23 14.23 27.38 3.56
N LEU A 24 12.98 26.97 3.74
CA LEU A 24 11.84 27.56 3.04
C LEU A 24 11.66 29.03 3.42
N ARG A 25 11.91 29.37 4.70
CA ARG A 25 11.77 30.75 5.20
C ARG A 25 12.71 31.71 4.48
N ASP A 26 13.91 31.25 4.15
CA ASP A 26 14.90 32.03 3.39
C ASP A 26 14.55 32.15 1.90
N ALA A 27 13.69 31.27 1.39
CA ALA A 27 13.26 31.27 0.00
C ALA A 27 12.03 32.15 -0.26
N VAL A 28 11.32 32.62 0.79
CA VAL A 28 10.13 33.49 0.65
C VAL A 28 10.52 34.84 0.05
N GLN A 29 9.70 35.37 -0.86
CA GLN A 29 9.91 36.65 -1.51
C GLN A 29 8.66 37.54 -1.45
N ASP A 30 8.84 38.85 -1.62
CA ASP A 30 7.72 39.80 -1.68
C ASP A 30 6.91 39.66 -2.97
N SER A 31 7.51 39.13 -4.03
CA SER A 31 6.88 38.94 -5.34
C SER A 31 7.58 37.86 -6.15
N GLY A 32 6.80 37.06 -6.86
CA GLY A 32 7.27 36.04 -7.80
C GLY A 32 7.83 36.57 -9.12
N PRO A 33 8.34 35.67 -9.98
CA PRO A 33 8.73 36.01 -11.33
C PRO A 33 7.51 36.39 -12.19
N TRP A 34 7.75 37.12 -13.29
CA TRP A 34 6.68 37.62 -14.17
C TRP A 34 5.80 36.52 -14.79
N ASP A 35 6.29 35.28 -14.83
CA ASP A 35 5.64 34.09 -15.39
C ASP A 35 5.16 33.09 -14.31
N GLU A 36 5.06 33.51 -13.04
CA GLU A 36 4.73 32.65 -11.90
C GLU A 36 3.46 31.81 -12.10
N ASP A 37 2.37 32.39 -12.61
CA ASP A 37 1.12 31.65 -12.87
C ASP A 37 1.33 30.44 -13.79
N ARG A 38 2.21 30.56 -14.78
CA ARG A 38 2.53 29.48 -15.72
C ARG A 38 3.46 28.44 -15.09
N ILE A 39 4.34 28.87 -14.21
CA ILE A 39 5.21 27.98 -13.42
C ILE A 39 4.36 27.15 -12.47
N VAL A 40 3.43 27.78 -11.75
CA VAL A 40 2.50 27.10 -10.85
C VAL A 40 1.66 26.07 -11.61
N ALA A 41 1.10 26.43 -12.76
CA ALA A 41 0.36 25.49 -13.60
C ALA A 41 1.22 24.31 -14.09
N TYR A 42 2.50 24.53 -14.37
CA TYR A 42 3.45 23.46 -14.70
C TYR A 42 3.65 22.49 -13.53
N LEU A 43 3.86 23.01 -12.31
CA LEU A 43 4.06 22.20 -11.11
C LEU A 43 2.84 21.32 -10.80
N GLU A 44 1.63 21.85 -11.00
CA GLU A 44 0.36 21.11 -10.82
C GLU A 44 0.12 20.05 -11.89
N SER A 45 0.70 20.22 -13.08
CA SER A 45 0.54 19.30 -14.21
C SER A 45 1.58 18.18 -14.25
N GLY A 46 2.43 18.08 -13.23
CA GLY A 46 3.44 17.02 -13.11
C GLY A 46 2.83 15.62 -13.09
N LEU A 47 3.62 14.61 -13.43
CA LEU A 47 3.25 13.22 -13.17
C LEU A 47 3.46 12.92 -11.68
N GLU A 48 2.39 12.58 -10.96
CA GLU A 48 2.49 12.10 -9.58
C GLU A 48 3.07 10.68 -9.54
N ILE A 49 4.18 10.49 -8.83
CA ILE A 49 4.83 9.17 -8.69
C ILE A 49 4.70 8.58 -7.29
N PHE A 50 4.35 9.40 -6.31
CA PHE A 50 4.13 8.97 -4.93
C PHE A 50 3.08 9.88 -4.29
N SER A 51 2.15 9.29 -3.56
CA SER A 51 1.03 9.99 -2.95
C SER A 51 0.99 9.75 -1.45
N THR A 52 0.92 10.82 -0.66
CA THR A 52 0.58 10.77 0.77
C THR A 52 -0.87 11.17 0.94
N MET A 53 -1.54 10.55 1.92
CA MET A 53 -2.97 10.76 2.14
C MET A 53 -3.27 11.68 3.33
N GLY A 54 -2.22 12.36 3.84
CA GLY A 54 -2.30 13.35 4.89
C GLY A 54 -2.41 14.79 4.36
N ALA A 55 -2.81 15.70 5.23
CA ALA A 55 -2.64 17.12 5.01
C ALA A 55 -1.73 17.67 6.11
N GLU A 56 -0.77 18.50 5.75
CA GLU A 56 0.03 19.23 6.73
C GLU A 56 -0.37 20.70 6.73
N ARG A 57 -0.18 21.36 7.87
CA ARG A 57 -0.38 22.80 7.93
C ARG A 57 0.77 23.49 7.22
N ASP A 58 0.46 24.60 6.54
CA ASP A 58 1.45 25.52 6.01
C ASP A 58 2.52 25.83 7.08
N VAL A 59 3.77 25.46 6.82
CA VAL A 59 4.84 25.54 7.83
C VAL A 59 5.30 26.97 8.11
N LEU A 60 4.93 27.92 7.23
CA LEU A 60 5.26 29.34 7.37
C LEU A 60 4.21 30.06 8.21
N THR A 61 2.92 29.81 7.94
CA THR A 61 1.80 30.54 8.56
C THR A 61 1.00 29.71 9.55
N GLY A 62 0.86 28.41 9.35
CA GLY A 62 0.04 27.50 10.14
C GLY A 62 -1.47 27.65 9.91
N GLU A 63 -1.88 28.50 8.97
CA GLU A 63 -3.28 28.90 8.77
C GLU A 63 -4.05 27.98 7.81
N GLU A 64 -3.36 27.42 6.83
CA GLU A 64 -3.95 26.61 5.76
C GLU A 64 -3.46 25.16 5.81
N TRP A 65 -4.33 24.23 5.40
CA TRP A 65 -3.99 22.82 5.27
C TRP A 65 -3.66 22.52 3.81
N ILE A 66 -2.50 21.91 3.59
CA ILE A 66 -2.01 21.51 2.27
C ILE A 66 -2.24 20.01 2.12
N VAL A 67 -3.20 19.64 1.27
CA VAL A 67 -3.56 18.24 1.00
C VAL A 67 -2.45 17.57 0.20
N GLY A 68 -2.11 16.34 0.57
CA GLY A 68 -1.07 15.57 -0.10
C GLY A 68 0.34 16.03 0.23
N SER A 69 0.55 16.80 1.31
CA SER A 69 1.91 17.21 1.72
C SER A 69 2.78 15.96 1.89
N GLY A 70 3.91 15.93 1.20
CA GLY A 70 4.78 14.75 1.07
C GLY A 70 4.56 13.88 -0.18
N SER A 71 3.50 14.08 -0.96
CA SER A 71 3.37 13.51 -2.32
C SER A 71 4.45 14.07 -3.24
N LEU A 72 4.89 13.28 -4.22
CA LEU A 72 5.98 13.62 -5.14
C LEU A 72 5.51 13.64 -6.59
N MET A 73 5.91 14.70 -7.29
CA MET A 73 5.60 15.01 -8.68
C MET A 73 6.88 15.03 -9.53
N THR A 74 6.78 14.67 -10.81
CA THR A 74 7.91 14.70 -11.74
C THR A 74 7.54 15.08 -13.18
N ASP A 75 8.50 15.64 -13.92
CA ASP A 75 8.48 15.81 -15.37
C ASP A 75 9.45 14.87 -16.11
N GLY A 76 10.02 13.90 -15.37
CA GLY A 76 11.03 12.96 -15.86
C GLY A 76 12.48 13.45 -15.72
N THR A 77 12.72 14.74 -15.49
CA THR A 77 14.04 15.35 -15.26
C THR A 77 14.18 15.90 -13.84
N TRP A 78 13.11 16.47 -13.31
CA TRP A 78 13.00 17.05 -11.99
C TRP A 78 11.96 16.31 -11.16
N LEU A 79 12.20 16.29 -9.85
CA LEU A 79 11.31 15.82 -8.80
C LEU A 79 11.03 16.99 -7.87
N TRP A 80 9.79 17.12 -7.42
CA TRP A 80 9.38 18.11 -6.43
C TRP A 80 8.22 17.58 -5.58
N PRO A 81 8.09 18.04 -4.32
CA PRO A 81 6.93 17.72 -3.51
C PRO A 81 5.73 18.56 -3.96
N VAL A 82 4.51 18.03 -3.80
CA VAL A 82 3.28 18.69 -4.27
C VAL A 82 3.04 20.04 -3.57
N ASP A 83 3.43 20.14 -2.31
CA ASP A 83 3.30 21.33 -1.47
C ASP A 83 4.19 22.50 -1.94
N LEU A 84 5.23 22.24 -2.74
CA LEU A 84 6.01 23.28 -3.41
C LEU A 84 5.11 24.26 -4.17
N THR A 85 4.09 23.74 -4.85
CA THR A 85 3.13 24.55 -5.61
C THR A 85 2.44 25.57 -4.73
N HIS A 86 2.01 25.15 -3.54
CA HIS A 86 1.37 26.02 -2.55
C HIS A 86 2.32 27.14 -2.14
N TYR A 87 3.57 26.81 -1.81
CA TYR A 87 4.54 27.80 -1.36
C TYR A 87 4.99 28.79 -2.45
N VAL A 88 5.07 28.36 -3.71
CA VAL A 88 5.32 29.27 -4.84
C VAL A 88 4.12 30.20 -5.01
N ARG A 89 2.90 29.66 -5.09
CA ARG A 89 1.67 30.44 -5.31
C ARG A 89 1.40 31.44 -4.18
N ARG A 90 1.58 31.02 -2.93
CA ARG A 90 1.13 31.78 -1.76
C ARG A 90 2.21 32.67 -1.15
N HIS A 91 3.48 32.26 -1.26
CA HIS A 91 4.62 32.88 -0.58
C HIS A 91 5.76 33.23 -1.52
N HIS A 92 5.56 33.11 -2.84
CA HIS A 92 6.57 33.41 -3.86
C HIS A 92 7.91 32.72 -3.59
N ALA A 93 7.84 31.47 -3.10
CA ALA A 93 9.02 30.70 -2.76
C ALA A 93 9.97 30.59 -3.97
N ALA A 94 11.20 31.03 -3.77
CA ALA A 94 12.21 31.08 -4.82
C ALA A 94 12.60 29.67 -5.29
N LEU A 95 12.42 29.42 -6.59
CA LEU A 95 12.87 28.19 -7.23
C LEU A 95 14.31 28.31 -7.76
N PRO A 96 15.08 27.22 -7.82
CA PRO A 96 16.39 27.21 -8.46
C PRO A 96 16.31 27.71 -9.91
N GLN A 97 17.23 28.60 -10.31
CA GLN A 97 17.23 29.19 -11.65
C GLN A 97 17.23 28.14 -12.76
N GLU A 98 17.98 27.06 -12.59
CA GLU A 98 18.06 25.97 -13.58
C GLU A 98 16.73 25.22 -13.74
N PHE A 99 15.90 25.18 -12.69
CA PHE A 99 14.56 24.60 -12.78
C PHE A 99 13.61 25.55 -13.53
N LEU A 100 13.68 26.85 -13.24
CA LEU A 100 12.92 27.88 -13.98
C LEU A 100 13.27 27.86 -15.47
N ASP A 101 14.56 27.78 -15.81
CA ASP A 101 15.02 27.73 -17.20
C ASP A 101 14.56 26.45 -17.91
N HIS A 102 14.50 25.33 -17.19
CA HIS A 102 13.94 24.08 -17.69
C HIS A 102 12.45 24.23 -18.02
N ILE A 103 11.64 24.72 -17.08
CA ILE A 103 10.19 24.94 -17.27
C ILE A 103 9.93 25.84 -18.49
N ARG A 104 10.69 26.94 -18.59
CA ARG A 104 10.57 27.90 -19.70
C ARG A 104 10.94 27.28 -21.05
N THR A 105 12.00 26.47 -21.09
CA THR A 105 12.45 25.78 -22.30
C THR A 105 11.44 24.71 -22.74
N SER A 106 10.75 24.07 -21.79
CA SER A 106 9.65 23.14 -22.03
C SER A 106 8.32 23.84 -22.41
N ASN A 107 8.34 25.16 -22.64
CA ASN A 107 7.14 25.97 -22.89
C ASN A 107 6.03 25.77 -21.83
N TYR A 108 6.43 25.57 -20.56
CA TYR A 108 5.51 25.37 -19.44
C TYR A 108 4.55 24.18 -19.67
N THR A 109 4.99 23.18 -20.44
CA THR A 109 4.25 21.95 -20.67
C THR A 109 5.07 20.78 -20.14
N VAL A 110 4.50 19.99 -19.23
CA VAL A 110 5.15 18.79 -18.70
C VAL A 110 5.28 17.76 -19.83
N PRO A 111 6.49 17.29 -20.15
CA PRO A 111 6.68 16.22 -21.12
C PRO A 111 6.00 14.93 -20.68
N VAL A 112 5.55 14.12 -21.65
CA VAL A 112 5.08 12.77 -21.35
C VAL A 112 6.25 11.95 -20.80
N VAL A 113 6.13 11.52 -19.54
CA VAL A 113 7.13 10.66 -18.89
C VAL A 113 6.77 9.20 -19.16
N PRO A 114 7.62 8.43 -19.86
CA PRO A 114 7.37 7.01 -20.09
C PRO A 114 7.33 6.22 -18.78
N ASP A 115 6.46 5.22 -18.67
CA ASP A 115 6.29 4.40 -17.46
C ASP A 115 7.61 3.83 -16.92
N GLU A 116 8.50 3.36 -17.79
CA GLU A 116 9.82 2.83 -17.40
C GLU A 116 10.69 3.89 -16.71
N GLN A 117 10.61 5.13 -17.17
CA GLN A 117 11.33 6.24 -16.55
C GLN A 117 10.71 6.62 -15.21
N ALA A 118 9.37 6.70 -15.13
CA ALA A 118 8.66 6.96 -13.87
C ALA A 118 8.98 5.90 -12.80
N ARG A 119 9.02 4.61 -13.18
CA ARG A 119 9.41 3.51 -12.29
C ARG A 119 10.84 3.62 -11.79
N ARG A 120 11.79 3.98 -12.67
CA ARG A 120 13.19 4.17 -12.28
C ARG A 120 13.31 5.30 -11.26
N ILE A 121 12.62 6.41 -11.49
CA ILE A 121 12.62 7.56 -10.58
C ILE A 121 12.03 7.15 -9.22
N PHE A 122 10.89 6.46 -9.20
CA PHE A 122 10.31 5.95 -7.96
C PHE A 122 11.25 5.02 -7.19
N GLN A 123 11.95 4.11 -7.88
CA GLN A 123 12.91 3.19 -7.26
C GLN A 123 14.16 3.90 -6.74
N GLU A 124 14.64 4.95 -7.44
CA GLU A 124 15.74 5.81 -6.96
C GLU A 124 15.35 6.53 -5.67
N GLU A 125 14.10 7.00 -5.54
CA GLU A 125 13.61 7.75 -4.37
C GLU A 125 13.19 6.86 -3.20
N PHE A 126 12.65 5.68 -3.49
CA PHE A 126 12.22 4.70 -2.48
C PHE A 126 12.94 3.37 -2.70
N PRO A 127 14.24 3.29 -2.39
CA PRO A 127 15.01 2.06 -2.57
C PRO A 127 14.44 0.89 -1.75
N ASP A 128 13.76 1.17 -0.63
CA ASP A 128 13.07 0.17 0.22
C ASP A 128 11.65 -0.21 -0.29
N ASN A 129 11.06 0.54 -1.24
CA ASN A 129 9.78 0.22 -1.89
C ASN A 129 9.92 -0.38 -3.30
N ALA A 130 11.16 -0.62 -3.77
CA ALA A 130 11.37 -1.64 -4.78
C ALA A 130 10.71 -2.95 -4.32
N PRO A 131 10.24 -3.87 -5.19
CA PRO A 131 9.95 -5.22 -4.74
C PRO A 131 11.24 -5.85 -4.23
N ALA A 132 11.60 -5.54 -2.99
CA ALA A 132 12.45 -6.37 -2.20
C ALA A 132 11.67 -7.67 -2.06
N ALA A 133 12.23 -8.73 -2.65
CA ALA A 133 12.14 -10.01 -1.97
C ALA A 133 12.56 -9.74 -0.52
N THR A 134 11.61 -9.70 0.40
CA THR A 134 11.89 -9.66 1.84
C THR A 134 12.09 -11.11 2.30
N PRO A 135 13.31 -11.54 2.68
CA PRO A 135 13.48 -12.63 3.64
C PRO A 135 13.65 -12.06 5.06
N PRO A 136 13.43 -12.88 6.10
CA PRO A 136 12.47 -12.57 7.16
C PRO A 136 13.10 -11.91 8.40
N GLY A 137 12.64 -10.71 8.73
CA GLY A 137 12.31 -10.35 10.10
C GLY A 137 10.79 -10.46 10.23
N ALA A 138 10.30 -11.17 11.24
CA ALA A 138 8.91 -11.52 11.48
C ALA A 138 7.93 -10.37 11.09
N ALA A 139 7.30 -10.49 9.93
CA ALA A 139 6.30 -9.54 9.45
C ALA A 139 4.93 -10.10 9.83
N GLY A 140 4.19 -9.37 10.67
CA GLY A 140 2.88 -9.79 11.11
C GLY A 140 1.93 -9.93 9.92
N PHE A 141 1.13 -11.00 9.90
CA PHE A 141 0.19 -11.26 8.83
C PHE A 141 -1.08 -11.92 9.34
N PHE A 142 -2.18 -11.66 8.64
CA PHE A 142 -3.39 -12.45 8.68
C PHE A 142 -3.57 -13.02 7.29
N THR A 143 -3.57 -14.34 7.14
CA THR A 143 -3.90 -14.99 5.87
C THR A 143 -5.07 -15.96 6.01
N TRP A 144 -5.90 -16.04 4.99
CA TRP A 144 -6.92 -17.08 4.88
C TRP A 144 -7.08 -17.57 3.45
N TYR A 145 -7.60 -18.78 3.32
CA TYR A 145 -7.69 -19.50 2.06
C TYR A 145 -9.14 -19.68 1.67
N VAL A 146 -9.46 -19.35 0.43
CA VAL A 146 -10.80 -19.46 -0.13
C VAL A 146 -10.76 -20.20 -1.47
N PRO A 147 -11.86 -20.84 -1.89
CA PRO A 147 -11.98 -21.21 -3.28
C PRO A 147 -11.82 -19.97 -4.13
N LYS A 148 -11.19 -20.13 -5.29
CA LYS A 148 -10.96 -19.10 -6.29
C LYS A 148 -12.13 -18.12 -6.42
N LEU A 149 -11.79 -16.84 -6.38
CA LEU A 149 -12.71 -15.73 -6.51
C LEU A 149 -13.17 -15.63 -7.97
N ASP A 150 -14.48 -15.65 -8.17
CA ASP A 150 -15.08 -15.08 -9.37
C ASP A 150 -15.38 -13.59 -9.12
N THR A 151 -15.90 -12.89 -10.13
CA THR A 151 -16.22 -11.47 -10.03
C THR A 151 -17.19 -11.17 -8.87
N ALA A 152 -18.19 -12.03 -8.64
CA ALA A 152 -19.18 -11.81 -7.59
C ALA A 152 -18.55 -11.94 -6.19
N ARG A 153 -17.74 -12.98 -5.98
CA ARG A 153 -17.03 -13.22 -4.71
C ARG A 153 -15.94 -12.19 -4.47
N ALA A 154 -15.28 -11.69 -5.51
CA ALA A 154 -14.32 -10.60 -5.39
C ALA A 154 -15.01 -9.30 -4.92
N HIS A 155 -16.16 -8.94 -5.50
CA HIS A 155 -16.96 -7.81 -5.01
C HIS A 155 -17.44 -8.01 -3.57
N GLN A 156 -17.89 -9.21 -3.24
CA GLN A 156 -18.33 -9.55 -1.90
C GLN A 156 -17.20 -9.40 -0.87
N LEU A 157 -16.00 -9.90 -1.18
CA LEU A 157 -14.81 -9.72 -0.34
C LEU A 157 -14.53 -8.23 -0.05
N LEU A 158 -14.53 -7.38 -1.08
CA LEU A 158 -14.29 -5.95 -0.92
C LEU A 158 -15.39 -5.29 -0.06
N THR A 159 -16.65 -5.71 -0.25
CA THR A 159 -17.79 -5.22 0.54
C THR A 159 -17.69 -5.66 2.01
N HIS A 160 -17.25 -6.90 2.27
CA HIS A 160 -17.07 -7.41 3.63
C HIS A 160 -15.94 -6.68 4.36
N LEU A 161 -14.81 -6.43 3.68
CA LEU A 161 -13.74 -5.60 4.20
C LEU A 161 -14.27 -4.21 4.56
N GLU A 162 -14.98 -3.56 3.63
CA GLU A 162 -15.51 -2.21 3.82
C GLU A 162 -16.47 -2.14 5.02
N THR A 163 -17.40 -3.10 5.10
CA THR A 163 -18.34 -3.23 6.23
C THR A 163 -17.62 -3.48 7.56
N ALA A 164 -16.45 -4.12 7.53
CA ALA A 164 -15.64 -4.35 8.71
C ALA A 164 -14.77 -3.14 9.11
N GLY A 165 -14.77 -2.06 8.33
CA GLY A 165 -13.98 -0.84 8.56
C GLY A 165 -12.67 -0.79 7.76
N LEU A 166 -12.51 -1.65 6.75
CA LEU A 166 -11.32 -1.76 5.91
C LEU A 166 -11.66 -1.51 4.44
N SER A 167 -11.19 -0.43 3.84
CA SER A 167 -11.59 -0.09 2.46
C SER A 167 -10.46 -0.26 1.46
N ALA A 168 -10.72 -0.90 0.31
CA ALA A 168 -9.74 -0.92 -0.78
C ALA A 168 -9.67 0.41 -1.55
N VAL A 169 -10.70 1.24 -1.42
CA VAL A 169 -10.76 2.58 -2.01
C VAL A 169 -10.66 3.60 -0.88
N HIS A 170 -9.80 4.60 -1.03
CA HIS A 170 -9.59 5.56 0.04
C HIS A 170 -10.87 6.36 0.34
N PRO A 171 -11.36 6.42 1.60
CA PRO A 171 -12.69 6.99 1.89
C PRO A 171 -12.87 8.49 1.64
N LEU A 172 -11.77 9.26 1.47
CA LEU A 172 -11.85 10.71 1.19
C LEU A 172 -11.56 11.09 -0.26
N THR A 173 -10.77 10.29 -0.98
CA THR A 173 -10.23 10.67 -2.30
C THR A 173 -10.74 9.77 -3.42
N ASP A 174 -11.45 8.70 -3.07
CA ASP A 174 -11.88 7.65 -3.98
C ASP A 174 -10.71 6.98 -4.74
N ALA A 175 -9.48 7.12 -4.23
CA ALA A 175 -8.29 6.57 -4.85
C ALA A 175 -8.13 5.07 -4.54
N LEU A 176 -7.85 4.29 -5.57
CA LEU A 176 -7.44 2.89 -5.49
C LEU A 176 -5.98 2.78 -5.90
N PHE A 177 -5.18 2.12 -5.06
CA PHE A 177 -3.79 1.80 -5.37
C PHE A 177 -3.58 0.28 -5.26
N GLY A 178 -3.13 -0.32 -6.36
CA GLY A 178 -2.81 -1.74 -6.38
C GLY A 178 -1.96 -2.13 -7.58
N PHE A 179 -1.48 -3.37 -7.57
CA PHE A 179 -0.70 -3.97 -8.64
C PHE A 179 -1.20 -5.38 -8.92
N ARG A 180 -1.08 -5.82 -10.17
CA ARG A 180 -1.31 -7.20 -10.57
C ARG A 180 -0.07 -7.74 -11.28
N GLU A 181 0.26 -8.99 -10.98
CA GLU A 181 1.36 -9.70 -11.58
C GLU A 181 0.87 -10.48 -12.80
N THR A 182 1.37 -10.10 -13.97
CA THR A 182 1.05 -10.73 -15.26
C THR A 182 1.72 -12.10 -15.41
N PRO A 183 1.26 -12.96 -16.34
CA PRO A 183 1.89 -14.26 -16.58
C PRO A 183 3.38 -14.20 -16.93
N VAL A 184 3.86 -13.08 -17.46
CA VAL A 184 5.27 -12.85 -17.83
C VAL A 184 6.09 -12.24 -16.69
N GLY A 185 5.51 -12.09 -15.50
CA GLY A 185 6.17 -11.54 -14.29
C GLY A 185 6.19 -10.01 -14.21
N ASN A 186 5.58 -9.31 -15.17
CA ASN A 186 5.45 -7.85 -15.09
C ASN A 186 4.42 -7.47 -14.03
N ARG A 187 4.71 -6.40 -13.27
CA ARG A 187 3.74 -5.75 -12.37
C ARG A 187 3.08 -4.60 -13.10
N GLU A 188 1.75 -4.67 -13.25
CA GLU A 188 0.90 -3.64 -13.83
C GLU A 188 0.05 -2.96 -12.74
N PRO A 189 -0.20 -1.65 -12.83
CA PRO A 189 -1.04 -0.97 -11.85
C PRO A 189 -2.53 -1.35 -12.00
N VAL A 190 -3.24 -1.34 -10.88
CA VAL A 190 -4.70 -1.44 -10.79
C VAL A 190 -5.20 -0.11 -10.21
N MET A 191 -5.92 0.65 -11.03
CA MET A 191 -6.41 1.99 -10.71
C MET A 191 -7.90 2.11 -11.07
N GLY A 192 -8.58 3.11 -10.51
CA GLY A 192 -9.99 3.40 -10.77
C GLY A 192 -10.87 3.02 -9.58
N GLU A 193 -12.08 2.56 -9.84
CA GLU A 193 -13.05 2.20 -8.80
C GLU A 193 -12.83 0.78 -8.26
N SER A 194 -13.51 0.43 -7.17
CA SER A 194 -13.46 -0.90 -6.55
C SER A 194 -13.76 -2.05 -7.51
N ALA A 195 -14.56 -1.81 -8.56
CA ALA A 195 -14.83 -2.78 -9.62
C ALA A 195 -13.59 -3.19 -10.43
N ALA A 196 -12.62 -2.27 -10.62
CA ALA A 196 -11.37 -2.57 -11.30
C ALA A 196 -10.52 -3.56 -10.47
N LEU A 197 -10.49 -3.37 -9.15
CA LEU A 197 -9.84 -4.32 -8.25
C LEU A 197 -10.57 -5.67 -8.26
N ALA A 198 -11.89 -5.69 -8.12
CA ALA A 198 -12.67 -6.92 -8.15
C ALA A 198 -12.44 -7.73 -9.44
N ALA A 199 -12.37 -7.05 -10.58
CA ALA A 199 -12.04 -7.68 -11.86
C ALA A 199 -10.62 -8.27 -11.86
N ALA A 200 -9.63 -7.55 -11.31
CA ALA A 200 -8.26 -8.05 -11.20
C ALA A 200 -8.15 -9.29 -10.28
N LEU A 201 -8.87 -9.30 -9.15
CA LEU A 201 -8.89 -10.42 -8.20
C LEU A 201 -9.50 -11.71 -8.79
N ALA A 202 -10.48 -11.54 -9.68
CA ALA A 202 -11.21 -12.63 -10.33
C ALA A 202 -10.53 -13.15 -11.62
N ASP A 203 -9.56 -12.42 -12.18
CA ASP A 203 -8.97 -12.75 -13.47
C ASP A 203 -7.90 -13.84 -13.37
N ASP A 204 -8.02 -14.84 -14.25
CA ASP A 204 -7.17 -16.02 -14.25
C ASP A 204 -5.76 -15.84 -14.71
N ARG A 205 -5.49 -14.72 -15.36
CA ARG A 205 -4.19 -14.41 -15.91
C ARG A 205 -3.24 -13.90 -14.83
N TYR A 206 -3.74 -13.43 -13.69
CA TYR A 206 -2.90 -12.85 -12.64
C TYR A 206 -2.62 -13.88 -11.54
N SER A 207 -1.34 -14.15 -11.29
CA SER A 207 -0.90 -15.05 -10.22
C SER A 207 -1.01 -14.39 -8.84
N LYS A 208 -0.90 -13.06 -8.81
CA LYS A 208 -0.85 -12.25 -7.61
C LYS A 208 -1.45 -10.87 -7.89
N VAL A 209 -2.26 -10.38 -6.96
CA VAL A 209 -2.78 -9.02 -6.94
C VAL A 209 -2.50 -8.43 -5.57
N GLU A 210 -1.92 -7.25 -5.53
CA GLU A 210 -1.65 -6.47 -4.33
C GLU A 210 -2.51 -5.22 -4.35
N PHE A 211 -3.02 -4.78 -3.21
CA PHE A 211 -3.79 -3.55 -3.09
C PHE A 211 -3.61 -2.94 -1.71
N THR A 212 -3.77 -1.63 -1.62
CA THR A 212 -3.81 -0.91 -0.35
C THR A 212 -5.20 -1.04 0.27
N CYS A 213 -5.27 -1.38 1.55
CA CYS A 213 -6.51 -1.52 2.30
C CYS A 213 -6.48 -0.57 3.51
N TRP A 214 -7.37 0.41 3.50
CA TRP A 214 -7.43 1.54 4.42
C TRP A 214 -8.18 1.21 5.70
N GLN A 215 -7.59 1.54 6.85
CA GLN A 215 -8.25 1.58 8.14
C GLN A 215 -8.42 3.06 8.52
N GLY A 216 -9.67 3.53 8.57
CA GLY A 216 -9.93 4.97 8.68
C GLY A 216 -9.46 5.73 7.43
N TYR A 217 -8.76 6.85 7.63
CA TYR A 217 -8.38 7.77 6.55
C TYR A 217 -6.87 7.94 6.37
N ASP A 218 -6.05 7.44 7.28
CA ASP A 218 -4.61 7.72 7.33
C ASP A 218 -3.76 6.46 7.54
N GLN A 219 -4.39 5.35 7.92
CA GLN A 219 -3.72 4.06 8.07
C GLN A 219 -4.09 3.11 6.94
N SER A 220 -3.12 2.31 6.53
CA SER A 220 -3.38 1.25 5.56
C SER A 220 -2.52 0.03 5.81
N LEU A 221 -3.04 -1.09 5.34
CA LEU A 221 -2.34 -2.36 5.29
C LEU A 221 -2.37 -2.90 3.87
N THR A 222 -1.29 -3.58 3.51
CA THR A 222 -1.19 -4.18 2.18
C THR A 222 -1.95 -5.50 2.15
N GLY A 223 -2.94 -5.56 1.27
CA GLY A 223 -3.64 -6.78 0.88
C GLY A 223 -2.96 -7.46 -0.29
N ILE A 224 -2.83 -8.78 -0.21
CA ILE A 224 -2.21 -9.61 -1.23
C ILE A 224 -3.13 -10.80 -1.47
N VAL A 225 -3.68 -10.90 -2.68
CA VAL A 225 -4.40 -12.08 -3.14
C VAL A 225 -3.50 -12.85 -4.09
N ARG A 226 -3.23 -14.12 -3.75
CA ARG A 226 -2.35 -14.98 -4.55
C ARG A 226 -3.04 -16.29 -4.86
N ARG A 227 -2.84 -16.78 -6.08
CA ARG A 227 -3.25 -18.12 -6.48
C ARG A 227 -2.28 -19.15 -5.92
N THR A 228 -2.80 -20.10 -5.17
CA THR A 228 -1.99 -21.18 -4.58
C THR A 228 -2.03 -22.42 -5.45
N ASP A 229 -3.20 -22.71 -6.03
CA ASP A 229 -3.44 -23.81 -6.98
C ASP A 229 -4.59 -23.43 -7.95
N GLU A 230 -5.07 -24.38 -8.77
CA GLU A 230 -6.13 -24.14 -9.74
C GLU A 230 -7.50 -23.79 -9.12
N THR A 231 -7.71 -24.14 -7.85
CA THR A 231 -8.99 -24.05 -7.15
C THR A 231 -8.99 -23.11 -5.95
N THR A 232 -7.81 -22.72 -5.44
CA THR A 232 -7.64 -21.99 -4.19
C THR A 232 -6.86 -20.68 -4.39
N GLN A 233 -7.28 -19.65 -3.67
CA GLN A 233 -6.53 -18.42 -3.48
C GLN A 233 -6.30 -18.16 -1.99
N SER A 234 -5.13 -17.62 -1.65
CA SER A 234 -4.84 -17.03 -0.34
C SER A 234 -5.10 -15.54 -0.39
N ILE A 235 -5.72 -14.99 0.64
CA ILE A 235 -5.85 -13.56 0.88
C ILE A 235 -5.04 -13.23 2.13
N THR A 236 -4.05 -12.37 2.00
CA THR A 236 -3.10 -12.03 3.07
C THR A 236 -3.06 -10.53 3.29
N LEU A 237 -3.24 -10.11 4.54
CA LEU A 237 -3.17 -8.72 4.96
C LEU A 237 -1.97 -8.56 5.90
N ARG A 238 -1.08 -7.62 5.59
CA ARG A 238 0.14 -7.36 6.37
C ARG A 238 -0.19 -6.52 7.62
N LEU A 239 -0.10 -7.14 8.79
CA LEU A 239 -0.35 -6.50 10.08
C LEU A 239 0.81 -5.61 10.54
N THR A 240 2.02 -5.83 10.03
CA THR A 240 3.19 -4.98 10.30
C THR A 240 3.06 -3.57 9.72
N ASP A 241 2.18 -3.38 8.74
CA ASP A 241 1.91 -2.07 8.14
C ASP A 241 1.13 -1.16 9.12
N ILE A 242 0.45 -1.75 10.11
CA ILE A 242 -0.33 -1.03 11.13
C ILE A 242 0.47 -0.89 12.44
N PRO A 243 0.50 0.32 13.06
CA PRO A 243 1.08 0.54 14.37
C PRO A 243 0.53 -0.39 15.44
N LEU A 244 1.37 -0.76 16.42
CA LEU A 244 0.97 -1.68 17.50
C LEU A 244 -0.33 -1.31 18.24
N PRO A 245 -0.62 -0.02 18.55
CA PRO A 245 -1.86 0.36 19.23
C PRO A 245 -3.12 0.00 18.44
N ASP A 246 -3.06 0.08 17.11
CA ASP A 246 -4.23 -0.04 16.22
C ASP A 246 -4.35 -1.44 15.59
N ARG A 247 -3.31 -2.27 15.76
CA ARG A 247 -3.23 -3.62 15.17
C ARG A 247 -4.37 -4.54 15.61
N GLU A 248 -4.79 -4.46 16.87
CA GLU A 248 -5.90 -5.31 17.35
C GLU A 248 -7.24 -4.93 16.70
N GLU A 249 -7.44 -3.65 16.37
CA GLU A 249 -8.63 -3.22 15.64
C GLU A 249 -8.61 -3.74 14.19
N ALA A 250 -7.45 -3.68 13.53
CA ALA A 250 -7.25 -4.27 12.20
C ALA A 250 -7.53 -5.79 12.22
N VAL A 251 -6.96 -6.51 13.19
CA VAL A 251 -7.20 -7.95 13.35
C VAL A 251 -8.68 -8.23 13.59
N ALA A 252 -9.36 -7.47 14.45
CA ALA A 252 -10.79 -7.64 14.71
C ALA A 252 -11.63 -7.39 13.44
N ALA A 253 -11.27 -6.41 12.61
CA ALA A 253 -11.93 -6.17 11.32
C ALA A 253 -11.74 -7.35 10.35
N LEU A 254 -10.54 -7.91 10.29
CA LEU A 254 -10.26 -9.09 9.46
C LEU A 254 -10.97 -10.35 9.96
N VAL A 255 -11.09 -10.55 11.28
CA VAL A 255 -11.93 -11.63 11.85
C VAL A 255 -13.40 -11.43 11.45
N ARG A 256 -13.95 -10.22 11.56
CA ARG A 256 -15.33 -9.92 11.11
C ARG A 256 -15.53 -10.20 9.62
N THR A 257 -14.52 -9.92 8.80
CA THR A 257 -14.53 -10.22 7.36
C THR A 257 -14.56 -11.72 7.13
N LEU A 258 -13.71 -12.46 7.83
CA LEU A 258 -13.65 -13.93 7.77
C LEU A 258 -14.98 -14.57 8.20
N ASP A 259 -15.62 -14.04 9.25
CA ASP A 259 -16.90 -14.53 9.78
C ASP A 259 -18.02 -14.53 8.74
N GLN A 260 -18.03 -13.55 7.82
CA GLN A 260 -19.05 -13.49 6.76
C GLN A 260 -18.94 -14.66 5.76
N ASP A 261 -17.74 -15.21 5.58
CA ASP A 261 -17.43 -16.26 4.60
C ASP A 261 -16.85 -17.53 5.24
N ALA A 262 -17.10 -17.73 6.55
CA ALA A 262 -16.54 -18.86 7.31
C ALA A 262 -16.87 -20.23 6.69
N ALA A 263 -18.03 -20.37 6.06
CA ALA A 263 -18.47 -21.61 5.42
C ALA A 263 -17.62 -22.03 4.20
N VAL A 264 -16.98 -21.07 3.53
CA VAL A 264 -16.13 -21.32 2.34
C VAL A 264 -14.65 -21.21 2.65
N CYS A 265 -14.28 -20.84 3.89
CA CYS A 265 -12.89 -20.78 4.31
C CYS A 265 -12.28 -22.20 4.36
N ARG A 266 -11.09 -22.35 3.75
CA ARG A 266 -10.31 -23.60 3.70
C ARG A 266 -9.21 -23.67 4.77
N GLY A 267 -9.01 -22.58 5.49
CA GLY A 267 -8.02 -22.46 6.57
C GLY A 267 -7.55 -21.02 6.72
N PHE A 268 -7.00 -20.68 7.88
CA PHE A 268 -6.46 -19.34 8.14
C PHE A 268 -5.35 -19.36 9.18
N VAL A 269 -4.54 -18.30 9.19
CA VAL A 269 -3.49 -18.03 10.18
C VAL A 269 -3.55 -16.58 10.59
N ILE A 270 -3.49 -16.35 11.90
CA ILE A 270 -3.29 -15.03 12.49
C ILE A 270 -1.95 -15.08 13.21
N ASP A 271 -1.00 -14.26 12.75
CA ASP A 271 0.30 -14.12 13.37
C ASP A 271 0.66 -12.63 13.44
N ARG A 272 0.37 -12.00 14.56
CA ARG A 272 0.51 -10.55 14.78
C ARG A 272 1.95 -10.07 14.71
N VAL A 273 2.90 -10.96 14.99
CA VAL A 273 4.33 -10.63 15.07
C VAL A 273 5.10 -11.25 13.91
N GLY A 274 4.56 -12.25 13.22
CA GLY A 274 5.17 -12.88 12.04
C GLY A 274 6.15 -14.00 12.38
N VAL A 275 6.08 -14.58 13.58
CA VAL A 275 7.05 -15.60 14.04
C VAL A 275 7.02 -16.87 13.18
N SER A 276 5.87 -17.16 12.59
CA SER A 276 5.60 -18.30 11.73
C SER A 276 5.62 -17.93 10.23
N ALA A 277 6.08 -16.72 9.86
CA ALA A 277 6.07 -16.25 8.47
C ALA A 277 6.94 -17.10 7.52
N SER A 278 7.87 -17.91 8.06
CA SER A 278 8.70 -18.84 7.28
C SER A 278 8.06 -20.21 7.05
N GLN A 279 6.91 -20.50 7.69
CA GLN A 279 6.20 -21.76 7.51
C GLN A 279 5.47 -21.76 6.15
N ASP A 280 5.42 -22.91 5.50
CA ASP A 280 4.72 -23.10 4.22
C ASP A 280 3.22 -23.32 4.45
N TRP A 281 2.52 -22.25 4.80
CA TRP A 281 1.10 -22.28 5.14
C TRP A 281 0.22 -22.76 3.99
N ASP A 282 0.63 -22.58 2.73
CA ASP A 282 -0.08 -23.13 1.58
C ASP A 282 -0.13 -24.66 1.66
N ARG A 283 1.04 -25.28 1.85
CA ARG A 283 1.14 -26.73 1.93
C ARG A 283 0.46 -27.29 3.17
N ILE A 284 0.59 -26.59 4.31
CA ILE A 284 0.00 -26.99 5.60
C ILE A 284 -1.53 -26.94 5.53
N LEU A 285 -2.12 -25.82 5.08
CA LEU A 285 -3.57 -25.60 5.15
C LEU A 285 -4.33 -26.18 3.96
N VAL A 286 -3.80 -26.07 2.74
CA VAL A 286 -4.54 -26.43 1.52
C VAL A 286 -3.82 -27.45 0.62
N GLY A 287 -2.49 -27.58 0.72
CA GLY A 287 -1.70 -28.57 0.00
C GLY A 287 -1.64 -29.95 0.67
N SER A 288 -0.57 -30.72 0.44
CA SER A 288 -0.39 -32.08 0.97
C SER A 288 0.89 -32.24 1.78
N GLY A 289 0.81 -32.96 2.91
CA GLY A 289 1.96 -33.34 3.73
C GLY A 289 2.79 -32.17 4.27
N GLY A 290 2.13 -31.09 4.69
CA GLY A 290 2.76 -29.95 5.37
C GLY A 290 2.57 -30.05 6.89
N HIS A 291 3.62 -29.73 7.64
CA HIS A 291 3.61 -29.63 9.10
C HIS A 291 4.22 -28.30 9.52
N PHE A 292 3.82 -27.76 10.67
CA PHE A 292 4.46 -26.59 11.24
C PHE A 292 5.20 -26.90 12.54
N THR A 293 6.29 -26.18 12.77
CA THR A 293 7.12 -26.28 13.98
C THR A 293 7.06 -25.02 14.84
N VAL A 294 6.57 -23.92 14.28
CA VAL A 294 6.44 -22.63 14.95
C VAL A 294 4.97 -22.25 14.98
N TRP A 295 4.44 -22.04 16.18
CA TRP A 295 3.04 -21.69 16.39
C TRP A 295 2.76 -20.22 16.04
N PRO A 296 1.77 -19.94 15.17
CA PRO A 296 1.18 -18.61 15.04
C PRO A 296 0.31 -18.30 16.27
N ASP A 297 -0.25 -17.09 16.38
CA ASP A 297 -1.19 -16.80 17.48
C ASP A 297 -2.46 -17.66 17.37
N THR A 298 -2.94 -17.86 16.15
CA THR A 298 -4.14 -18.67 15.88
C THR A 298 -4.05 -19.31 14.51
N VAL A 299 -4.48 -20.56 14.41
CA VAL A 299 -4.57 -21.30 13.15
C VAL A 299 -5.91 -22.04 13.06
N GLY A 300 -6.58 -21.92 11.92
CA GLY A 300 -7.79 -22.66 11.60
C GLY A 300 -7.52 -23.65 10.48
N ILE A 301 -7.84 -24.93 10.70
CA ILE A 301 -7.60 -26.03 9.77
C ILE A 301 -8.90 -26.78 9.52
N LEU A 302 -9.14 -27.24 8.27
CA LEU A 302 -10.29 -28.07 7.96
C LEU A 302 -10.33 -29.32 8.84
N ARG A 303 -11.50 -29.60 9.43
CA ARG A 303 -11.67 -30.67 10.42
C ARG A 303 -11.25 -32.06 9.91
N ASP A 304 -11.47 -32.33 8.63
CA ASP A 304 -11.05 -33.58 7.97
C ASP A 304 -9.53 -33.70 7.77
N ARG A 305 -8.79 -32.58 7.84
CA ARG A 305 -7.33 -32.52 7.75
C ARG A 305 -6.63 -32.59 9.10
N VAL A 306 -7.29 -32.25 10.21
CA VAL A 306 -6.69 -32.21 11.56
C VAL A 306 -5.95 -33.51 11.90
N GLY A 307 -6.50 -34.67 11.53
CA GLY A 307 -5.86 -35.98 11.78
C GLY A 307 -4.52 -36.19 11.06
N SER A 308 -4.16 -35.33 10.09
CA SER A 308 -2.86 -35.34 9.41
C SER A 308 -1.82 -34.44 10.08
N HIS A 309 -2.18 -33.71 11.15
CA HIS A 309 -1.32 -32.78 11.87
C HIS A 309 -1.01 -33.29 13.29
N PRO A 310 0.02 -34.14 13.47
CA PRO A 310 0.41 -34.62 14.80
C PRO A 310 0.76 -33.50 15.78
N GLU A 311 1.20 -32.34 15.28
CA GLU A 311 1.50 -31.15 16.09
C GLU A 311 0.27 -30.57 16.82
N LEU A 312 -0.95 -30.92 16.40
CA LEU A 312 -2.21 -30.49 17.02
C LEU A 312 -2.78 -31.50 18.02
N ALA A 313 -2.21 -32.70 18.12
CA ALA A 313 -2.83 -33.84 18.81
C ALA A 313 -3.13 -33.58 20.29
N ASP A 314 -2.30 -32.75 20.94
CA ASP A 314 -2.43 -32.42 22.36
C ASP A 314 -3.18 -31.09 22.61
N SER A 315 -3.73 -30.46 21.56
CA SER A 315 -4.43 -29.17 21.65
C SER A 315 -5.95 -29.34 21.57
N GLU A 316 -6.70 -28.58 22.37
CA GLU A 316 -8.16 -28.56 22.32
C GLU A 316 -8.66 -27.57 21.25
N PRO A 317 -9.36 -28.02 20.19
CA PRO A 317 -9.87 -27.12 19.16
C PRO A 317 -11.18 -26.44 19.55
N THR A 318 -11.41 -25.25 18.99
CA THR A 318 -12.73 -24.61 18.93
C THR A 318 -13.33 -24.78 17.53
N ALA A 319 -14.56 -25.26 17.45
CA ALA A 319 -15.24 -25.42 16.16
C ALA A 319 -15.59 -24.05 15.53
N TYR A 320 -15.25 -23.86 14.26
CA TYR A 320 -15.51 -22.65 13.49
C TYR A 320 -15.92 -23.01 12.06
N GLY A 321 -17.22 -23.15 11.81
CA GLY A 321 -17.73 -23.65 10.53
C GLY A 321 -17.12 -25.01 10.15
N PRO A 322 -16.51 -25.14 8.96
CA PRO A 322 -15.83 -26.39 8.56
C PRO A 322 -14.46 -26.58 9.22
N LEU A 323 -13.94 -25.56 9.93
CA LEU A 323 -12.62 -25.55 10.54
C LEU A 323 -12.67 -25.93 12.02
N ASP A 324 -11.55 -26.46 12.49
CA ASP A 324 -11.17 -26.49 13.90
C ASP A 324 -10.05 -25.46 14.11
N VAL A 325 -10.21 -24.63 15.15
CA VAL A 325 -9.33 -23.50 15.46
C VAL A 325 -8.51 -23.82 16.69
N PHE A 326 -7.21 -23.58 16.57
CA PHE A 326 -6.21 -23.79 17.60
C PHE A 326 -5.50 -22.47 17.91
N HIS A 327 -5.22 -22.26 19.19
CA HIS A 327 -4.51 -21.08 19.67
C HIS A 327 -3.17 -21.50 20.26
N ARG A 328 -2.16 -20.65 20.13
CA ARG A 328 -0.89 -20.85 20.82
C ARG A 328 -1.11 -20.78 22.33
N VAL A 329 -0.68 -21.82 23.04
CA VAL A 329 -0.65 -21.91 24.51
C VAL A 329 0.50 -21.09 25.08
#